data_AF-A0A933GLV1-F1
#
_entry.id   AF-A0A933GLV1-F1
#
_cell.length_a   1.000
_cell.length_b   1.000
_cell.length_c   1.000
_cell.angle_alpha   90.00
_cell.angle_beta   90.00
_cell.angle_gamma   90.00
#
_symmetry.space_group_name_H-M   'P 1'
#
loop_
_entity.id
_entity.type
_entity.pdbx_description
1 polymer ?
#
loop_
_entity_poly.entity_id
_entity_poly.type
_entity_poly.pdbx_seq_one_letter_code
_entity_poly.pdbx_strand_id
1 'polypeptide(L)'
;MNLLEGRARTKYLHPLTYSELGGHFELYRAMERGLIPSIYFSDDPRADLKAYAGSYLQEEIVAEGAARNIPAFSRFLRVAVFCNSTIVNFTNVASDAQVARTTVYEYFEILKNTLILHELPAWHG
;
A
#
# COMPACT_ATOMS: atom_id res chain seq x y z
N MET A 1 -13.63 -3.97 20.29
CA MET A 1 -12.41 -3.39 20.89
C MET A 1 -12.82 -2.17 21.69
N ASN A 2 -12.58 -2.17 23.01
CA ASN A 2 -12.73 -0.98 23.84
C ASN A 2 -11.33 -0.38 24.04
N LEU A 3 -11.01 0.65 23.27
CA LEU A 3 -9.84 1.49 23.50
C LEU A 3 -10.25 2.56 24.51
N LEU A 4 -9.61 2.55 25.68
CA LEU A 4 -9.78 3.54 26.72
C LEU A 4 -9.57 4.95 26.14
N GLU A 5 -10.67 5.69 26.04
CA GLU A 5 -10.69 7.11 25.69
C GLU A 5 -9.77 7.92 26.61
N GLY A 6 -8.93 8.77 26.00
CA GLY A 6 -8.53 10.00 26.67
C GLY A 6 -7.14 10.53 26.34
N ARG A 7 -6.13 9.70 26.02
CA ARG A 7 -4.74 10.20 25.87
C ARG A 7 -3.84 9.51 24.83
N ALA A 8 -4.30 8.45 24.16
CA ALA A 8 -3.52 7.84 23.09
C ALA A 8 -3.71 8.63 21.79
N ARG A 9 -2.72 9.46 21.42
CA ARG A 9 -2.69 10.02 20.06
C ARG A 9 -2.20 8.94 19.11
N THR A 10 -3.06 8.46 18.22
CA THR A 10 -2.65 7.64 17.07
C THR A 10 -1.69 8.48 16.22
N LYS A 11 -0.45 8.02 16.07
CA LYS A 11 0.51 8.60 15.13
C LYS A 11 0.70 7.60 13.99
N TYR A 12 0.44 8.04 12.78
CA TYR A 12 0.75 7.29 11.57
C TYR A 12 2.23 7.52 11.24
N LEU A 13 2.98 6.43 11.06
CA LEU A 13 4.35 6.48 10.57
C LEU A 13 4.32 6.32 9.07
N HIS A 14 4.66 7.38 8.35
CA HIS A 14 4.80 7.34 6.90
C HIS A 14 6.13 6.68 6.51
N PRO A 15 6.26 6.17 5.26
CA PRO A 15 7.55 5.83 4.69
C PRO A 15 8.52 7.01 4.79
N LEU A 16 9.82 6.73 4.83
CA LEU A 16 10.87 7.74 4.88
C LEU A 16 10.76 8.69 3.69
N THR A 17 10.95 9.97 3.93
CA THR A 17 11.09 10.99 2.89
C THR A 17 12.54 11.07 2.42
N TYR A 18 12.76 11.63 1.22
CA TYR A 18 14.12 11.89 0.73
C TYR A 18 14.91 12.78 1.71
N SER A 19 14.22 13.75 2.35
CA SER A 19 14.80 14.66 3.33
C SER A 19 15.24 13.94 4.61
N GLU A 20 14.46 12.96 5.08
CA GLU A 20 14.80 12.15 6.25
C GLU A 20 15.96 11.18 5.96
N LEU A 21 16.07 10.67 4.73
CA LEU A 21 17.17 9.80 4.32
C LEU A 21 18.48 10.57 4.10
N GLY A 22 18.42 11.82 3.66
CA GLY A 22 19.61 12.66 3.44
C GLY A 22 20.66 11.95 2.58
N GLY A 23 21.87 11.80 3.10
CA GLY A 23 22.97 11.12 2.42
C GLY A 23 22.79 9.61 2.20
N HIS A 24 21.76 9.00 2.81
CA HIS A 24 21.40 7.60 2.60
C HIS A 24 20.39 7.40 1.46
N PHE A 25 19.88 8.48 0.84
CA PHE A 25 18.91 8.37 -0.24
C PHE A 25 19.56 7.92 -1.54
N GLU A 26 19.18 6.72 -1.97
CA GLU A 26 19.49 6.16 -3.28
C GLU A 26 18.19 5.97 -4.10
N LEU A 27 18.08 6.64 -5.25
CA LEU A 27 16.87 6.63 -6.08
C LEU A 27 16.49 5.22 -6.55
N TYR A 28 17.43 4.47 -7.12
CA TYR A 28 17.16 3.12 -7.60
C TYR A 28 16.74 2.18 -6.48
N ARG A 29 17.35 2.32 -5.30
CA ARG A 29 16.96 1.56 -4.10
C ARG A 29 15.53 1.91 -3.66
N ALA A 30 15.18 3.20 -3.64
CA ALA A 30 13.83 3.64 -3.28
C ALA A 30 12.78 3.15 -4.28
N MET A 31 13.11 3.11 -5.58
CA MET A 31 12.22 2.59 -6.61
C MET A 31 12.04 1.07 -6.53
N GLU A 32 13.09 0.31 -6.21
CA GLU A 32 13.01 -1.15 -6.10
C GLU A 32 12.34 -1.61 -4.80
N ARG A 33 12.63 -0.93 -3.68
CA ARG A 33 12.29 -1.41 -2.33
C ARG A 33 11.15 -0.63 -1.66
N GLY A 34 10.78 0.52 -2.21
CA GLY A 34 9.97 1.51 -1.50
C GLY A 34 10.78 2.22 -0.41
N LEU A 35 10.10 2.95 0.48
CA LEU A 35 10.71 3.81 1.51
C LEU A 35 10.33 3.42 2.94
N ILE A 36 9.74 2.23 3.13
CA ILE A 36 9.44 1.71 4.47
C ILE A 36 10.77 1.48 5.21
N PRO A 37 11.02 2.10 6.38
CA PRO A 37 12.34 2.08 7.02
C PRO A 37 12.95 0.69 7.16
N SER A 38 12.19 -0.29 7.68
CA SER A 38 12.65 -1.66 7.88
C SER A 38 13.04 -2.37 6.58
N ILE A 39 12.36 -2.06 5.48
CA ILE A 39 12.60 -2.66 4.17
C ILE A 39 13.75 -1.94 3.45
N TYR A 40 13.81 -0.60 3.57
CA TYR A 40 14.83 0.22 2.92
C TYR A 40 16.24 -0.15 3.37
N PHE A 41 16.39 -0.43 4.67
CA PHE A 41 17.66 -0.81 5.29
C PHE A 41 17.86 -2.32 5.42
N SER A 42 16.97 -3.15 4.85
CA SER A 42 17.09 -4.60 4.93
C SER A 42 18.25 -5.15 4.08
N ASP A 43 18.89 -6.18 4.61
CA ASP A 43 19.88 -7.02 3.91
C ASP A 43 19.20 -8.01 2.93
N ASP A 44 17.94 -8.38 3.18
CA ASP A 44 17.10 -9.17 2.26
C ASP A 44 15.73 -8.50 2.03
N PRO A 45 15.70 -7.39 1.26
CA PRO A 45 14.49 -6.61 1.06
C PRO A 45 13.39 -7.38 0.33
N ARG A 46 13.74 -8.41 -0.45
CA ARG A 46 12.74 -9.21 -1.19
C ARG A 46 11.99 -10.15 -0.26
N ALA A 47 12.69 -10.83 0.65
CA ALA A 47 12.06 -11.65 1.66
C ALA A 47 11.19 -10.78 2.59
N ASP A 48 11.69 -9.62 3.00
CA ASP A 48 10.98 -8.71 3.89
C ASP A 48 9.76 -8.08 3.23
N LEU A 49 9.85 -7.66 1.95
CA LEU A 49 8.68 -7.21 1.18
C LEU A 49 7.63 -8.31 1.04
N LYS A 50 8.07 -9.55 0.84
CA LYS A 50 7.15 -10.70 0.74
C LYS A 50 6.47 -10.99 2.08
N ALA A 51 7.21 -10.92 3.19
CA ALA A 51 6.67 -11.08 4.53
C ALA A 51 5.71 -9.94 4.88
N TYR A 52 6.07 -8.70 4.54
CA TYR A 52 5.25 -7.51 4.71
C TYR A 52 3.94 -7.62 3.91
N ALA A 53 4.02 -7.89 2.60
CA ALA A 53 2.83 -8.03 1.75
C ALA A 53 1.98 -9.26 2.06
N GLY A 54 2.59 -10.33 2.58
CA GLY A 54 1.93 -11.58 2.89
C GLY A 54 1.20 -11.56 4.23
N SER A 55 1.93 -11.41 5.33
CA SER A 55 1.38 -11.56 6.68
C SER A 55 0.91 -10.23 7.25
N TYR A 56 1.78 -9.22 7.22
CA TYR A 56 1.52 -7.96 7.90
C TYR A 56 0.40 -7.15 7.22
N LEU A 57 0.49 -7.00 5.90
CA LEU A 57 -0.55 -6.32 5.13
C LEU A 57 -1.90 -7.02 5.26
N GLN A 58 -1.91 -8.35 5.27
CA GLN A 58 -3.13 -9.11 5.50
C GLN A 58 -3.72 -8.84 6.90
N GLU A 59 -2.90 -8.75 7.94
CA GLU A 59 -3.32 -8.40 9.29
C GLU A 59 -3.91 -6.97 9.36
N GLU A 60 -3.26 -5.98 8.74
CA GLU A 60 -3.76 -4.60 8.68
C GLU A 60 -5.10 -4.49 7.95
N ILE A 61 -5.24 -5.14 6.79
CA ILE A 61 -6.48 -5.14 6.01
C ILE A 61 -7.63 -5.81 6.77
N VAL A 62 -7.33 -6.90 7.50
CA VAL A 62 -8.31 -7.58 8.35
C VAL A 62 -8.71 -6.68 9.52
N ALA A 63 -7.75 -5.99 10.12
CA ALA A 63 -7.99 -5.07 11.25
C ALA A 63 -8.85 -3.86 10.85
N GLU A 64 -8.67 -3.32 9.64
CA GLU A 64 -9.52 -2.25 9.10
C GLU A 64 -10.92 -2.73 8.65
N GLY A 65 -11.18 -4.05 8.69
CA GLY A 65 -12.47 -4.64 8.34
C GLY A 65 -12.82 -4.54 6.84
N ALA A 66 -11.84 -4.17 6.01
CA ALA A 66 -12.06 -3.64 4.68
C ALA A 66 -11.95 -4.70 3.56
N ALA A 67 -11.20 -5.80 3.77
CA ALA A 67 -11.30 -6.99 2.89
C ALA A 67 -12.00 -8.16 3.58
N ARG A 68 -13.33 -8.09 3.64
CA ARG A 68 -14.18 -9.24 4.04
C ARG A 68 -13.98 -10.47 3.14
N ASN A 69 -13.34 -10.30 1.98
CA ASN A 69 -13.03 -11.35 1.01
C ASN A 69 -11.54 -11.30 0.60
N ILE A 70 -10.69 -11.98 1.37
CA ILE A 70 -9.24 -12.06 1.14
C ILE A 70 -8.89 -12.59 -0.26
N PRO A 71 -9.54 -13.64 -0.80
CA PRO A 71 -9.29 -14.07 -2.17
C PRO A 71 -9.55 -13.00 -3.24
N ALA A 72 -10.63 -12.21 -3.08
CA ALA A 72 -10.93 -11.11 -3.99
C ALA A 72 -9.87 -10.00 -3.92
N PHE A 73 -9.44 -9.65 -2.71
CA PHE A 73 -8.38 -8.66 -2.49
C PHE A 73 -7.04 -9.10 -3.09
N SER A 74 -6.68 -10.39 -2.97
CA SER A 74 -5.44 -10.92 -3.56
C SER A 74 -5.44 -10.84 -5.10
N ARG A 75 -6.58 -11.14 -5.75
CA ARG A 75 -6.71 -10.95 -7.21
C ARG A 75 -6.60 -9.48 -7.60
N PHE A 76 -7.25 -8.60 -6.84
CA PHE A 76 -7.13 -7.16 -7.03
C PHE A 76 -5.67 -6.69 -6.95
N LEU A 77 -4.91 -7.07 -5.91
CA LEU A 77 -3.50 -6.68 -5.77
C LEU A 77 -2.65 -7.11 -6.97
N ARG A 78 -2.88 -8.32 -7.49
CA ARG A 78 -2.17 -8.81 -8.68
C ARG A 78 -2.43 -7.95 -9.91
N VAL A 79 -3.63 -7.41 -10.06
CA VAL A 79 -3.97 -6.53 -11.19
C VAL A 79 -3.45 -5.11 -10.92
N ALA A 80 -3.61 -4.61 -9.70
CA ALA A 80 -3.21 -3.25 -9.31
C ALA A 80 -1.70 -3.00 -9.50
N VAL A 81 -0.84 -4.02 -9.35
CA VAL A 81 0.60 -3.88 -9.59
C VAL A 81 0.94 -3.43 -11.01
N PHE A 82 0.12 -3.82 -11.99
CA PHE A 82 0.30 -3.43 -13.40
C PHE A 82 -0.20 -2.02 -13.69
N CYS A 83 -0.93 -1.39 -12.77
CA CYS A 83 -1.41 -0.03 -12.93
C CYS A 83 -0.37 1.03 -12.52
N ASN A 84 0.83 0.61 -12.07
CA ASN A 84 1.86 1.55 -11.64
C ASN A 84 2.20 2.58 -12.73
N SER A 85 2.23 3.86 -12.37
CA SER A 85 2.57 4.99 -13.26
C SER A 85 1.67 5.11 -14.51
N THR A 86 0.45 4.58 -14.45
CA THR A 86 -0.54 4.70 -15.54
C THR A 86 -1.87 5.26 -15.03
N ILE A 87 -2.70 5.75 -15.94
CA ILE A 87 -4.07 6.16 -15.60
C ILE A 87 -4.87 4.91 -15.24
N VAL A 88 -5.38 4.86 -14.01
CA VAL A 88 -6.14 3.71 -13.51
C VAL A 88 -7.52 3.66 -14.17
N ASN A 89 -7.78 2.59 -14.92
CA ASN A 89 -9.12 2.27 -15.41
C ASN A 89 -9.79 1.26 -14.46
N PHE A 90 -10.60 1.77 -13.53
CA PHE A 90 -11.32 0.94 -12.56
C PHE A 90 -12.23 -0.13 -13.18
N THR A 91 -12.74 0.07 -14.40
CA THR A 91 -13.55 -0.95 -15.09
C THR A 91 -12.69 -2.14 -15.50
N ASN A 92 -11.53 -1.88 -16.10
CA ASN A 92 -10.60 -2.92 -16.52
C ASN A 92 -10.07 -3.68 -15.30
N VAL A 93 -9.68 -2.96 -14.24
CA VAL A 93 -9.22 -3.58 -12.99
C VAL A 93 -10.28 -4.48 -12.38
N ALA A 94 -11.54 -4.03 -12.35
CA ALA A 94 -12.67 -4.84 -11.86
C ALA A 94 -12.89 -6.11 -12.68
N SER A 95 -12.83 -6.01 -14.00
CA SER A 95 -12.95 -7.15 -14.91
C SER A 95 -11.83 -8.18 -14.68
N ASP A 96 -10.57 -7.72 -14.69
CA ASP A 96 -9.40 -8.60 -14.59
C ASP A 96 -9.27 -9.23 -13.19
N ALA A 97 -9.63 -8.49 -12.14
CA ALA A 97 -9.62 -9.00 -10.77
C ALA A 97 -10.84 -9.89 -10.47
N GLN A 98 -11.87 -9.86 -11.31
CA GLN A 98 -13.19 -10.46 -11.05
C GLN A 98 -13.76 -9.97 -9.72
N VAL A 99 -13.81 -8.66 -9.55
CA VAL A 99 -14.31 -7.96 -8.36
C VAL A 99 -15.26 -6.84 -8.80
N ALA A 100 -16.32 -6.59 -8.05
CA ALA A 100 -17.23 -5.48 -8.35
C ALA A 100 -16.49 -4.15 -8.36
N ARG A 101 -16.81 -3.26 -9.31
CA ARG A 101 -16.12 -1.98 -9.48
C ARG A 101 -16.14 -1.11 -8.22
N THR A 102 -17.24 -1.11 -7.47
CA THR A 102 -17.37 -0.40 -6.20
C THR A 102 -16.38 -0.93 -5.16
N THR A 103 -16.21 -2.25 -5.07
CA THR A 103 -15.24 -2.88 -4.19
C THR A 103 -13.79 -2.62 -4.63
N VAL A 104 -13.53 -2.51 -5.95
CA VAL A 104 -12.21 -2.08 -6.43
C VAL A 104 -11.89 -0.66 -5.98
N TYR A 105 -12.85 0.27 -6.03
CA TYR A 105 -12.65 1.62 -5.46
C TYR A 105 -12.31 1.55 -3.97
N GLU A 106 -13.10 0.81 -3.18
CA GLU A 106 -12.83 0.61 -1.75
C GLU A 106 -11.42 0.05 -1.52
N TYR A 107 -10.98 -0.92 -2.33
CA TYR A 107 -9.64 -1.50 -2.22
C TYR A 107 -8.52 -0.52 -2.57
N PHE A 108 -8.70 0.36 -3.56
CA PHE A 108 -7.76 1.45 -3.80
C PHE A 108 -7.71 2.45 -2.64
N GLU A 109 -8.85 2.75 -1.99
CA GLU A 109 -8.87 3.57 -0.78
C GLU A 109 -8.10 2.92 0.37
N ILE A 110 -8.23 1.59 0.57
CA ILE A 110 -7.42 0.84 1.55
C ILE A 110 -5.93 1.00 1.25
N LEU A 111 -5.52 0.83 -0.01
CA LEU A 111 -4.10 0.98 -0.38
C LEU A 111 -3.59 2.41 -0.16
N LYS A 112 -4.45 3.43 -0.32
CA LYS A 112 -4.11 4.83 0.00
C LYS A 112 -3.99 5.06 1.51
N ASN A 113 -4.93 4.54 2.30
CA ASN A 113 -4.93 4.67 3.76
C ASN A 113 -3.75 3.92 4.40
N THR A 114 -3.38 2.78 3.85
CA THR A 114 -2.19 2.00 4.26
C THR A 114 -0.88 2.51 3.65
N LEU A 115 -0.93 3.63 2.89
CA LEU A 115 0.22 4.29 2.28
C LEU A 115 1.00 3.43 1.28
N ILE A 116 0.38 2.35 0.80
CA ILE A 116 0.92 1.47 -0.25
C ILE A 116 0.75 2.10 -1.62
N LEU A 117 -0.28 2.93 -1.79
CA LEU A 117 -0.59 3.62 -3.03
C LEU A 117 -0.62 5.12 -2.83
N HIS A 118 0.07 5.84 -3.72
CA HIS A 118 -0.01 7.29 -3.84
C HIS A 118 -0.58 7.64 -5.20
N GLU A 119 -1.71 8.35 -5.23
CA GLU A 119 -2.24 8.90 -6.47
C GLU A 119 -1.46 10.17 -6.82
N LEU A 120 -0.93 10.22 -8.04
CA LEU A 120 -0.32 11.43 -8.56
C LEU A 120 -1.40 12.23 -9.28
N PRO A 121 -1.62 13.51 -8.92
CA PRO A 121 -2.52 14.35 -9.70
C PRO A 121 -1.99 14.47 -11.13
N ALA A 122 -2.90 14.60 -12.10
CA ALA A 122 -2.50 14.95 -13.46
C ALA A 122 -1.61 16.21 -13.42
N TRP A 123 -0.56 16.25 -14.23
CA TRP A 123 0.29 17.44 -14.31
C TRP A 123 -0.54 18.62 -14.80
N HIS A 124 -0.70 19.63 -13.95
CA HIS A 124 -1.20 20.95 -14.33
C HIS A 124 0.02 21.88 -14.22
N GLY A 125 0.50 22.35 -15.36
CA GLY A 125 1.60 23.32 -15.45
C GLY A 125 1.17 24.72 -15.05
#